data_AF-Q6TMR8-F1
#
_entry.id   AF-Q6TMR8-F1
#
_cell.length_a   1.000
_cell.length_b   1.000
_cell.length_c   1.000
_cell.angle_alpha   90.00
_cell.angle_beta   90.00
_cell.angle_gamma   90.00
#
_symmetry.space_group_name_H-M   'P 1'
#
loop_
_entity.id
_entity.type
_entity.pdbx_description
1 polymer ?
#
loop_
_entity_poly.entity_id
_entity_poly.type
_entity_poly.pdbx_seq_one_letter_code
_entity_poly.pdbx_strand_id
1 'polypeptide(L)'
;VNARKAVDPDARALALLHRLTHAYTHKWESAASRVCWEIACLDGVTQHVREQLDTAVEETRGWLEEKAKLRRELFSQMDQAVTEQDTARVRELLGSINTTAADDRTKEEMAVAGRAAEYLAVNTARATQERIAAQGAAERAAAHAFSRVGKILNNLRRGKYEDLGSQIEALDRFAEIAGNRLTIHHIRQIKHWKQKYSDGPSDPVEPSNKGAATRQRGIPSSPVDKQVPLHRWINRDCPSCFADAGRECIERDGQGVWRRTPFPHDERLQPTAEERRARVTPSKQVTQETRTKQEATSNERPVRGRQRSKRKRMDRDTKPTPPAS
;
A
#
# COMPACT_ATOMS: atom_id res chain seq x y z
N VAL A 1 -70.99 2.59 -23.29
CA VAL A 1 -70.16 1.37 -23.33
C VAL A 1 -69.15 1.54 -24.46
N ASN A 2 -67.92 1.95 -24.15
CA ASN A 2 -66.88 2.14 -25.17
C ASN A 2 -66.34 0.76 -25.57
N ALA A 3 -66.76 0.28 -26.74
CA ALA A 3 -66.17 -0.89 -27.36
C ALA A 3 -64.69 -0.62 -27.62
N ARG A 4 -63.80 -1.20 -26.81
CA ARG A 4 -62.36 -1.22 -27.11
C ARG A 4 -62.22 -1.89 -28.47
N LYS A 5 -61.79 -1.14 -29.49
CA LYS A 5 -61.46 -1.68 -30.82
C LYS A 5 -60.53 -2.88 -30.61
N ALA A 6 -60.96 -4.06 -31.05
CA ALA A 6 -60.09 -5.22 -31.10
C ALA A 6 -58.86 -4.82 -31.94
N VAL A 7 -57.67 -5.02 -31.38
CA VAL A 7 -56.43 -4.75 -32.09
C VAL A 7 -56.36 -5.71 -33.27
N ASP A 8 -56.08 -5.16 -34.46
CA ASP A 8 -55.88 -5.93 -35.68
C ASP A 8 -54.83 -7.04 -35.45
N PRO A 9 -55.17 -8.33 -35.66
CA PRO A 9 -54.27 -9.45 -35.41
C PRO A 9 -52.98 -9.36 -36.23
N ASP A 10 -53.03 -8.80 -37.44
CA ASP A 10 -51.86 -8.62 -38.30
C ASP A 10 -50.92 -7.54 -37.74
N ALA A 11 -51.47 -6.43 -37.21
CA ALA A 11 -50.67 -5.42 -36.54
C ALA A 11 -49.96 -5.99 -35.29
N ARG A 12 -50.62 -6.89 -34.55
CA ARG A 12 -49.99 -7.59 -33.42
C ARG A 12 -48.90 -8.56 -33.88
N ALA A 13 -49.10 -9.29 -34.98
CA ALA A 13 -48.11 -10.17 -35.58
C ALA A 13 -46.82 -9.41 -35.97
N LEU A 14 -46.96 -8.28 -36.66
CA LEU A 14 -45.83 -7.44 -37.06
C LEU A 14 -45.05 -6.90 -35.86
N ALA A 15 -45.75 -6.52 -34.79
CA ALA A 15 -45.10 -6.10 -33.54
C ALA A 15 -44.29 -7.23 -32.89
N LEU A 16 -44.77 -8.49 -32.96
CA LEU A 16 -44.02 -9.65 -32.45
C LEU A 16 -42.80 -9.97 -33.32
N LEU A 17 -42.92 -9.88 -34.65
CA LEU A 17 -41.77 -9.99 -35.56
C LEU A 17 -40.67 -8.99 -35.21
N HIS A 18 -41.01 -7.71 -35.04
CA HIS A 18 -40.04 -6.69 -34.62
C HIS A 18 -39.38 -7.00 -33.28
N ARG A 19 -40.16 -7.46 -32.28
CA ARG A 19 -39.61 -7.87 -30.98
C ARG A 19 -38.69 -9.08 -31.10
N LEU A 20 -39.01 -10.04 -31.96
CA LEU A 20 -38.19 -11.23 -32.23
C LEU A 20 -36.87 -10.83 -32.87
N THR A 21 -36.91 -10.01 -33.93
CA THR A 21 -35.71 -9.47 -34.58
C THR A 21 -34.86 -8.70 -33.58
N HIS A 22 -35.47 -7.85 -32.76
CA HIS A 22 -34.74 -7.10 -31.72
C HIS A 22 -34.05 -8.03 -30.71
N ALA A 23 -34.76 -9.05 -30.22
CA ALA A 23 -34.20 -10.04 -29.30
C ALA A 23 -33.05 -10.82 -29.95
N TYR A 24 -33.18 -11.20 -31.22
CA TYR A 24 -32.15 -11.88 -31.99
C TYR A 24 -30.90 -11.00 -32.17
N THR A 25 -31.05 -9.74 -32.59
CA THR A 25 -29.94 -8.79 -32.77
C THR A 25 -29.17 -8.57 -31.48
N HIS A 26 -29.87 -8.47 -30.35
CA HIS A 26 -29.25 -8.27 -29.04
C HIS A 26 -28.89 -9.57 -28.31
N LYS A 27 -29.12 -10.73 -28.94
CA LYS A 27 -28.85 -12.07 -28.41
C LYS A 27 -29.54 -12.35 -27.06
N TRP A 28 -30.79 -11.93 -26.91
CA TRP A 28 -31.59 -12.15 -25.71
C TRP A 28 -32.38 -13.46 -25.82
N GLU A 29 -31.80 -14.56 -25.33
CA GLU A 29 -32.34 -15.93 -25.47
C GLU A 29 -33.73 -16.10 -24.82
N SER A 30 -33.90 -15.65 -23.58
CA SER A 30 -35.19 -15.72 -22.87
C SER A 30 -36.29 -14.86 -23.52
N ALA A 31 -35.93 -13.67 -24.01
CA ALA A 31 -36.87 -12.81 -24.74
C ALA A 31 -37.30 -13.43 -26.07
N ALA A 32 -36.35 -14.00 -26.83
CA ALA A 32 -36.63 -14.68 -28.08
C ALA A 32 -37.54 -15.91 -27.87
N SER A 33 -37.21 -16.76 -26.89
CA SER A 33 -38.01 -17.93 -26.52
C SER A 33 -39.45 -17.56 -26.16
N ARG A 34 -39.62 -16.48 -25.38
CA ARG A 34 -40.94 -15.95 -25.00
C ARG A 34 -41.71 -15.43 -26.21
N VAL A 35 -41.07 -14.69 -27.10
CA VAL A 35 -41.73 -14.16 -28.31
C VAL A 35 -42.14 -15.29 -29.25
N CYS A 36 -41.31 -16.33 -29.44
CA CYS A 36 -41.70 -17.52 -30.19
C CYS A 36 -42.96 -18.19 -29.63
N TRP A 37 -43.07 -18.29 -28.30
CA TRP A 37 -44.29 -18.81 -27.65
C TRP A 37 -45.51 -17.89 -27.87
N GLU A 38 -45.33 -16.56 -27.76
CA GLU A 38 -46.39 -15.58 -28.05
C GLU A 38 -46.88 -15.67 -29.50
N ILE A 39 -45.98 -15.91 -30.46
CA ILE A 39 -46.30 -16.10 -31.89
C ILE A 39 -47.08 -17.41 -32.10
N ALA A 40 -46.68 -18.49 -31.43
CA ALA A 40 -47.35 -19.78 -31.53
C ALA A 40 -48.80 -19.73 -30.99
N CYS A 41 -49.10 -18.84 -30.05
CA CYS A 41 -50.44 -18.63 -29.50
C CYS A 41 -51.26 -17.58 -30.28
N LEU A 42 -50.75 -17.03 -31.39
CA LEU A 42 -51.40 -15.94 -32.12
C LEU A 42 -52.31 -16.48 -33.24
N ASP A 43 -53.63 -16.35 -33.05
CA ASP A 43 -54.65 -16.73 -34.02
C ASP A 43 -55.19 -15.54 -34.85
N GLY A 44 -55.90 -15.85 -35.94
CA GLY A 44 -56.66 -14.86 -36.73
C GLY A 44 -55.82 -13.99 -37.67
N VAL A 45 -54.56 -14.36 -37.89
CA VAL A 45 -53.60 -13.64 -38.74
C VAL A 45 -53.74 -14.10 -40.19
N THR A 46 -53.52 -13.19 -41.13
CA THR A 46 -53.53 -13.54 -42.56
C THR A 46 -52.45 -14.58 -42.90
N GLN A 47 -52.71 -15.43 -43.89
CA GLN A 47 -51.81 -16.53 -44.26
C GLN A 47 -50.40 -16.03 -44.62
N HIS A 48 -50.30 -14.92 -45.36
CA HIS A 48 -49.01 -14.35 -45.72
C HIS A 48 -48.17 -13.94 -44.51
N VAL A 49 -48.79 -13.29 -43.52
CA VAL A 49 -48.12 -12.89 -42.28
C VAL A 49 -47.78 -14.14 -41.44
N ARG A 50 -48.59 -15.19 -41.52
CA ARG A 50 -48.31 -16.47 -40.85
C ARG A 50 -47.05 -17.15 -41.40
N GLU A 51 -46.90 -17.21 -42.72
CA GLU A 51 -45.70 -17.78 -43.36
C GLU A 51 -44.42 -17.02 -42.96
N GLN A 52 -44.50 -15.69 -42.84
CA GLN A 52 -43.38 -14.86 -42.35
C GLN A 52 -43.05 -15.15 -40.88
N LEU A 53 -44.07 -15.27 -40.02
CA LEU A 53 -43.88 -15.61 -38.61
C LEU A 53 -43.24 -16.98 -38.45
N ASP A 54 -43.72 -17.98 -39.17
CA ASP A 54 -43.23 -19.35 -39.08
C ASP A 54 -41.76 -19.44 -39.53
N THR A 55 -41.40 -18.76 -40.62
CA THR A 55 -40.00 -18.66 -41.08
C THR A 55 -39.10 -18.05 -40.00
N ALA A 56 -39.50 -16.91 -39.43
CA ALA A 56 -38.71 -16.23 -38.40
C ALA A 56 -38.60 -17.05 -37.09
N VAL A 57 -39.66 -17.79 -36.74
CA VAL A 57 -39.64 -18.70 -35.58
C VAL A 57 -38.70 -19.87 -35.79
N GLU A 58 -38.69 -20.49 -36.97
CA GLU A 58 -37.78 -21.60 -37.28
C GLU A 58 -36.31 -21.15 -37.27
N GLU A 59 -35.99 -20.00 -37.87
CA GLU A 59 -34.65 -19.40 -37.79
C GLU A 59 -34.22 -19.14 -36.34
N THR A 60 -35.12 -18.57 -35.54
CA THR A 60 -34.84 -18.29 -34.13
C THR A 60 -34.65 -19.57 -33.32
N ARG A 61 -35.44 -20.62 -33.59
CA ARG A 61 -35.30 -21.94 -32.93
C ARG A 61 -33.94 -22.55 -33.23
N GLY A 62 -33.51 -22.55 -34.50
CA GLY A 62 -32.19 -23.05 -34.88
C GLY A 62 -31.06 -22.31 -34.15
N TRP A 63 -31.16 -20.99 -34.02
CA TRP A 63 -30.22 -20.19 -33.25
C TRP A 63 -30.21 -20.53 -31.74
N LEU A 64 -31.38 -20.69 -31.12
CA LEU A 64 -31.49 -21.09 -29.70
C LEU A 64 -30.91 -22.49 -29.46
N GLU A 65 -31.09 -23.42 -30.39
CA GLU A 65 -30.50 -24.77 -30.31
C GLU A 65 -28.98 -24.75 -30.40
N GLU A 66 -28.42 -23.95 -31.31
CA GLU A 66 -26.98 -23.76 -31.44
C GLU A 66 -26.39 -23.17 -30.15
N LYS A 67 -27.08 -22.19 -29.56
CA LYS A 67 -26.71 -21.61 -28.25
C LYS A 67 -26.75 -22.63 -27.14
N ALA A 68 -27.82 -23.42 -27.04
CA ALA A 68 -27.93 -24.49 -26.05
C ALA A 68 -26.83 -25.55 -26.23
N LYS A 69 -26.40 -25.85 -27.47
CA LYS A 69 -25.27 -26.75 -27.73
C LYS A 69 -23.94 -26.16 -27.25
N LEU A 70 -23.63 -24.93 -27.62
CA LEU A 70 -22.40 -24.24 -27.18
C LEU A 70 -22.32 -24.16 -25.66
N ARG A 71 -23.46 -23.89 -25.01
CA ARG A 71 -23.57 -23.83 -23.56
C ARG A 71 -23.29 -25.19 -22.91
N ARG A 72 -23.92 -26.27 -23.38
CA ARG A 72 -23.64 -27.64 -22.90
C ARG A 72 -22.16 -27.99 -23.03
N GLU A 73 -21.55 -27.64 -24.16
CA GLU A 73 -20.13 -27.85 -24.40
C GLU A 73 -19.26 -27.08 -23.40
N LEU A 74 -19.53 -25.80 -23.17
CA LEU A 74 -18.80 -24.98 -22.19
C LEU A 74 -18.87 -25.57 -20.77
N PHE A 75 -20.05 -26.02 -20.34
CA PHE A 75 -20.22 -26.64 -19.02
C PHE A 75 -19.56 -28.03 -18.94
N SER A 76 -19.56 -28.80 -20.02
CA SER A 76 -18.81 -30.06 -20.09
C SER A 76 -17.30 -29.82 -19.96
N GLN A 77 -16.77 -28.85 -20.70
CA GLN A 77 -15.36 -28.46 -20.59
C GLN A 77 -15.00 -27.94 -19.20
N MET A 78 -15.91 -27.22 -18.55
CA MET A 78 -15.73 -26.75 -17.18
C MET A 78 -15.58 -27.92 -16.20
N ASP A 79 -16.51 -28.87 -16.26
CA ASP A 79 -16.50 -30.03 -15.37
C ASP A 79 -15.24 -30.89 -15.57
N GLN A 80 -14.83 -31.06 -16.83
CA GLN A 80 -13.55 -31.69 -17.17
C GLN A 80 -12.35 -30.93 -16.60
N ALA A 81 -12.27 -29.61 -16.79
CA ALA A 81 -11.16 -28.80 -16.29
C ALA A 81 -11.06 -28.81 -14.76
N VAL A 82 -12.19 -28.86 -14.06
CA VAL A 82 -12.24 -29.04 -12.59
C VAL A 82 -11.70 -30.42 -12.21
N THR A 83 -12.12 -31.47 -12.92
CA THR A 83 -11.67 -32.85 -12.69
C THR A 83 -10.16 -33.01 -12.91
N GLU A 84 -9.63 -32.40 -13.97
CA GLU A 84 -8.20 -32.36 -14.31
C GLU A 84 -7.39 -31.40 -13.42
N GLN A 85 -8.06 -30.63 -12.56
CA GLN A 85 -7.44 -29.63 -11.69
C GLN A 85 -6.68 -28.53 -12.47
N ASP A 86 -7.09 -28.22 -13.70
CA ASP A 86 -6.51 -27.12 -14.48
C ASP A 86 -7.08 -25.77 -14.01
N THR A 87 -6.39 -25.15 -13.06
CA THR A 87 -6.81 -23.88 -12.46
C THR A 87 -6.86 -22.73 -13.48
N ALA A 88 -6.01 -22.74 -14.50
CA ALA A 88 -5.99 -21.68 -15.51
C ALA A 88 -7.22 -21.80 -16.41
N ARG A 89 -7.49 -23.03 -16.90
CA ARG A 89 -8.63 -23.31 -17.76
C ARG A 89 -9.97 -23.09 -17.05
N VAL A 90 -10.08 -23.48 -15.77
CA VAL A 90 -11.30 -23.23 -14.96
C VAL A 90 -11.62 -21.74 -14.87
N ARG A 91 -10.62 -20.87 -14.66
CA ARG A 91 -10.85 -19.41 -14.61
C ARG A 91 -11.31 -18.84 -15.94
N GLU A 92 -10.66 -19.25 -17.03
CA GLU A 92 -11.02 -18.82 -18.38
C GLU A 92 -12.47 -19.22 -18.72
N LEU A 93 -12.81 -20.49 -18.50
CA LEU A 93 -14.14 -21.01 -18.77
C LEU A 93 -15.21 -20.36 -17.89
N LEU A 94 -14.91 -20.02 -16.62
CA LEU A 94 -15.87 -19.34 -15.74
C LEU A 94 -16.17 -17.94 -16.28
N GLY A 95 -15.16 -17.24 -16.81
CA GLY A 95 -15.34 -15.98 -17.52
C GLY A 95 -16.30 -16.13 -18.70
N SER A 96 -16.05 -17.10 -19.58
CA SER A 96 -16.88 -17.40 -20.76
C SER A 96 -18.32 -17.82 -20.42
N ILE A 97 -18.51 -18.59 -19.35
CA ILE A 97 -19.84 -18.99 -18.86
C ILE A 97 -20.58 -17.81 -18.24
N ASN A 98 -19.89 -16.91 -17.55
CA ASN A 98 -20.49 -15.68 -17.02
C ASN A 98 -20.92 -14.72 -18.14
N THR A 99 -20.20 -14.65 -19.26
CA THR A 99 -20.62 -13.80 -20.39
C THR A 99 -21.74 -14.43 -21.22
N THR A 100 -21.79 -15.76 -21.31
CA THR A 100 -22.73 -16.46 -22.20
C THR A 100 -24.05 -16.83 -21.51
N ALA A 101 -24.01 -17.16 -20.22
CA ALA A 101 -25.13 -17.79 -19.53
C ALA A 101 -25.28 -17.28 -18.09
N ALA A 102 -25.10 -15.98 -17.82
CA ALA A 102 -25.29 -15.45 -16.45
C ALA A 102 -26.73 -15.60 -15.96
N ASP A 103 -27.69 -15.22 -16.79
CA ASP A 103 -29.07 -14.96 -16.33
C ASP A 103 -29.99 -16.19 -16.38
N ASP A 104 -29.70 -17.18 -17.23
CA ASP A 104 -30.64 -18.26 -17.56
C ASP A 104 -30.17 -19.66 -17.12
N ARG A 105 -29.23 -19.79 -16.16
CA ARG A 105 -28.61 -21.08 -15.73
C ARG A 105 -29.63 -22.13 -15.28
N THR A 106 -29.46 -23.36 -15.75
CA THR A 106 -30.18 -24.50 -15.17
C THR A 106 -29.58 -24.87 -13.82
N LYS A 107 -30.30 -25.67 -13.02
CA LYS A 107 -29.82 -26.10 -11.70
C LYS A 107 -28.53 -26.92 -11.80
N GLU A 108 -28.42 -27.75 -12.83
CA GLU A 108 -27.25 -28.60 -13.09
C GLU A 108 -26.03 -27.74 -13.44
N GLU A 109 -26.22 -26.74 -14.28
CA GLU A 109 -25.17 -25.80 -14.66
C GLU A 109 -24.72 -24.92 -13.50
N MET A 110 -25.65 -24.46 -12.67
CA MET A 110 -25.29 -23.76 -11.42
C MET A 110 -24.46 -24.67 -10.51
N ALA A 111 -24.77 -25.97 -10.43
CA ALA A 111 -23.99 -26.91 -9.64
C ALA A 111 -22.56 -27.08 -10.19
N VAL A 112 -22.39 -27.17 -11.51
CA VAL A 112 -21.06 -27.21 -12.15
C VAL A 112 -20.28 -25.92 -11.87
N ALA A 113 -20.89 -24.76 -12.08
CA ALA A 113 -20.27 -23.47 -11.79
C ALA A 113 -19.92 -23.30 -10.30
N GLY A 114 -20.77 -23.82 -9.41
CA GLY A 114 -20.54 -23.85 -7.96
C GLY A 114 -19.30 -24.68 -7.59
N ARG A 115 -19.18 -25.90 -8.11
CA ARG A 115 -17.98 -26.74 -7.91
C ARG A 115 -16.72 -26.06 -8.43
N ALA A 116 -16.78 -25.43 -9.60
CA ALA A 116 -15.66 -24.67 -10.15
C ALA A 116 -15.25 -23.49 -9.26
N ALA A 117 -16.22 -22.75 -8.72
CA ALA A 117 -15.96 -21.64 -7.80
C ALA A 117 -15.35 -22.13 -6.47
N GLU A 118 -15.89 -23.20 -5.89
CA GLU A 118 -15.35 -23.83 -4.68
C GLU A 118 -13.91 -24.33 -4.90
N TYR A 119 -13.65 -24.98 -6.03
CA TYR A 119 -12.31 -25.42 -6.41
C TYR A 119 -11.31 -24.26 -6.45
N LEU A 120 -11.68 -23.13 -7.07
CA LEU A 120 -10.82 -21.93 -7.09
C LEU A 120 -10.64 -21.32 -5.69
N ALA A 121 -11.67 -21.32 -4.86
CA ALA A 121 -11.59 -20.83 -3.48
C ALA A 121 -10.60 -21.67 -2.64
N VAL A 122 -10.67 -23.01 -2.74
CA VAL A 122 -9.74 -23.92 -2.04
C VAL A 122 -8.31 -23.70 -2.52
N ASN A 123 -8.10 -23.59 -3.83
CA ASN A 123 -6.77 -23.36 -4.39
C ASN A 123 -6.17 -22.02 -3.99
N THR A 124 -6.96 -20.95 -3.99
CA THR A 124 -6.48 -19.63 -3.57
C THR A 124 -6.18 -19.58 -2.07
N ALA A 125 -6.97 -20.25 -1.24
CA ALA A 125 -6.70 -20.41 0.18
C ALA A 125 -5.39 -21.17 0.43
N ARG A 126 -5.18 -22.30 -0.27
CA ARG A 126 -3.94 -23.09 -0.19
C ARG A 126 -2.71 -22.27 -0.58
N ALA A 127 -2.74 -21.59 -1.73
CA ALA A 127 -1.63 -20.75 -2.18
C ALA A 127 -1.32 -19.62 -1.18
N THR A 128 -2.35 -19.05 -0.56
CA THR A 128 -2.18 -18.02 0.48
C THR A 128 -1.52 -18.60 1.73
N GLN A 129 -1.97 -19.77 2.18
CA GLN A 129 -1.40 -20.46 3.34
C GLN A 129 0.07 -20.85 3.11
N GLU A 130 0.41 -21.37 1.93
CA GLU A 130 1.78 -21.68 1.54
C GLU A 130 2.66 -20.42 1.55
N ARG A 131 2.16 -19.30 1.04
CA ARG A 131 2.90 -18.02 1.07
C ARG A 131 3.17 -17.55 2.51
N ILE A 132 2.16 -17.63 3.38
CA ILE A 132 2.30 -17.28 4.80
C ILE A 132 3.30 -18.21 5.48
N ALA A 133 3.22 -19.52 5.22
CA ALA A 133 4.14 -20.50 5.79
C ALA A 133 5.59 -20.27 5.33
N ALA A 134 5.79 -20.01 4.03
CA ALA A 134 7.09 -19.71 3.45
C ALA A 134 7.69 -18.42 4.02
N GLN A 135 6.88 -17.36 4.14
CA GLN A 135 7.31 -16.11 4.78
C GLN A 135 7.70 -16.35 6.25
N GLY A 136 6.87 -17.06 7.02
CA GLY A 136 7.18 -17.39 8.41
C GLY A 136 8.45 -18.24 8.55
N ALA A 137 8.69 -19.16 7.62
CA ALA A 137 9.92 -19.95 7.58
C ALA A 137 11.15 -19.06 7.30
N ALA A 138 11.06 -18.15 6.33
CA ALA A 138 12.11 -17.19 6.00
C ALA A 138 12.42 -16.26 7.18
N GLU A 139 11.40 -15.76 7.87
CA GLU A 139 11.56 -14.92 9.06
C GLU A 139 12.25 -15.65 10.22
N ARG A 140 11.88 -16.92 10.47
CA ARG A 140 12.55 -17.77 11.47
C ARG A 140 14.00 -18.05 11.09
N ALA A 141 14.27 -18.35 9.82
CA ALA A 141 15.63 -18.56 9.32
C ALA A 141 16.49 -17.30 9.49
N ALA A 142 15.97 -16.12 9.14
CA ALA A 142 16.65 -14.84 9.33
C ALA A 142 16.91 -14.53 10.81
N ALA A 143 15.95 -14.82 11.70
CA ALA A 143 16.13 -14.64 13.14
C ALA A 143 17.21 -15.57 13.73
N HIS A 144 17.23 -16.83 13.30
CA HIS A 144 18.26 -17.78 13.67
C HIS A 144 19.64 -17.33 13.16
N ALA A 145 19.74 -16.95 11.89
CA ALA A 145 20.97 -16.46 11.28
C ALA A 145 21.52 -15.21 11.99
N PHE A 146 20.66 -14.25 12.33
CA PHE A 146 21.04 -13.08 13.13
C PHE A 146 21.64 -13.49 14.49
N SER A 147 21.03 -14.45 15.17
CA SER A 147 21.54 -14.97 16.45
C SER A 147 22.91 -15.64 16.29
N ARG A 148 23.12 -16.37 15.18
CA ARG A 148 24.41 -16.98 14.83
C ARG A 148 25.48 -15.93 14.57
N VAL A 149 25.16 -14.85 13.83
CA VAL A 149 26.06 -13.71 13.60
C VAL A 149 26.54 -13.13 14.94
N GLY A 150 25.61 -12.85 15.86
CA GLY A 150 25.95 -12.34 17.19
C GLY A 150 26.88 -13.27 17.97
N LYS A 151 26.64 -14.59 17.92
CA LYS A 151 27.48 -15.59 18.56
C LYS A 151 28.90 -15.63 17.95
N ILE A 152 29.01 -15.63 16.63
CA ILE A 152 30.30 -15.64 15.92
C ILE A 152 31.09 -14.36 16.24
N LEU A 153 30.47 -13.19 16.13
CA LEU A 153 31.12 -11.91 16.47
C LEU A 153 31.63 -11.86 17.92
N ASN A 154 30.87 -12.42 18.86
CA ASN A 154 31.30 -12.53 20.26
C ASN A 154 32.48 -13.50 20.44
N ASN A 155 32.48 -14.64 19.73
CA ASN A 155 33.60 -15.59 19.75
C ASN A 155 34.88 -14.97 19.19
N LEU A 156 34.78 -14.30 18.04
CA LEU A 156 35.88 -13.56 17.40
C LEU A 156 36.45 -12.51 18.37
N ARG A 157 35.58 -11.71 19.02
CA ARG A 157 36.02 -10.71 20.01
C ARG A 157 36.75 -11.33 21.20
N ARG A 158 36.39 -12.54 21.61
CA ARG A 158 37.00 -13.27 22.74
C ARG A 158 38.23 -14.09 22.34
N GLY A 159 38.64 -14.08 21.07
CA GLY A 159 39.72 -14.94 20.59
C GLY A 159 39.38 -16.44 20.63
N LYS A 160 38.10 -16.81 20.66
CA LYS A 160 37.63 -18.19 20.77
C LYS A 160 37.28 -18.76 19.40
N TYR A 161 38.28 -19.00 18.57
CA TYR A 161 38.15 -19.61 17.25
C TYR A 161 39.36 -20.49 16.95
N GLU A 162 39.13 -21.62 16.29
CA GLU A 162 40.20 -22.52 15.83
C GLU A 162 40.76 -22.05 14.50
N ASP A 163 39.88 -21.80 13.54
CA ASP A 163 40.21 -21.22 12.24
C ASP A 163 39.44 -19.92 12.01
N LEU A 164 40.19 -18.83 11.78
CA LEU A 164 39.61 -17.51 11.52
C LEU A 164 38.89 -17.46 10.17
N GLY A 165 39.41 -18.14 9.15
CA GLY A 165 38.84 -18.16 7.80
C GLY A 165 37.43 -18.75 7.80
N SER A 166 37.29 -19.96 8.34
CA SER A 166 36.00 -20.65 8.48
C SER A 166 34.96 -19.83 9.26
N GLN A 167 35.37 -19.11 10.31
CA GLN A 167 34.46 -18.26 11.08
C GLN A 167 33.98 -17.05 10.27
N ILE A 168 34.84 -16.45 9.46
CA ILE A 168 34.47 -15.30 8.61
C ILE A 168 33.57 -15.74 7.46
N GLU A 169 33.82 -16.89 6.85
CA GLU A 169 32.92 -17.47 5.85
C GLU A 169 31.54 -17.82 6.43
N ALA A 170 31.51 -18.41 7.63
CA ALA A 170 30.26 -18.67 8.34
C ALA A 170 29.54 -17.36 8.69
N LEU A 171 30.28 -16.35 9.15
CA LEU A 171 29.75 -15.02 9.46
C LEU A 171 29.10 -14.38 8.23
N ASP A 172 29.73 -14.50 7.05
CA ASP A 172 29.21 -13.93 5.81
C ASP A 172 27.91 -14.63 5.37
N ARG A 173 27.92 -15.97 5.33
CA ARG A 173 26.72 -16.76 4.98
C ARG A 173 25.53 -16.45 5.89
N PHE A 174 25.74 -16.36 7.21
CA PHE A 174 24.65 -16.03 8.13
C PHE A 174 24.25 -14.54 8.05
N ALA A 175 25.18 -13.65 7.71
CA ALA A 175 24.87 -12.25 7.52
C ALA A 175 23.95 -12.05 6.30
N GLU A 176 24.20 -12.75 5.20
CA GLU A 176 23.35 -12.74 4.01
C GLU A 176 21.92 -13.22 4.33
N ILE A 177 21.77 -14.35 5.03
CA ILE A 177 20.46 -14.88 5.43
C ILE A 177 19.74 -13.96 6.43
N ALA A 178 20.48 -13.31 7.34
CA ALA A 178 19.90 -12.37 8.30
C ALA A 178 19.39 -11.07 7.63
N GLY A 179 20.02 -10.67 6.52
CA GLY A 179 19.65 -9.51 5.72
C GLY A 179 19.43 -8.25 6.56
N ASN A 180 18.24 -7.65 6.41
CA ASN A 180 17.86 -6.39 7.05
C ASN A 180 17.76 -6.45 8.58
N ARG A 181 17.85 -7.63 9.20
CA ARG A 181 17.88 -7.73 10.67
C ARG A 181 19.22 -7.30 11.26
N LEU A 182 20.28 -7.20 10.45
CA LEU A 182 21.57 -6.72 10.89
C LEU A 182 21.52 -5.21 11.17
N THR A 183 21.95 -4.81 12.36
CA THR A 183 22.13 -3.39 12.69
C THR A 183 23.37 -2.85 12.00
N ILE A 184 23.43 -1.52 11.84
CA ILE A 184 24.63 -0.83 11.32
C ILE A 184 25.89 -1.22 12.10
N HIS A 185 25.77 -1.43 13.42
CA HIS A 185 26.87 -1.88 14.26
C HIS A 185 27.38 -3.27 13.86
N HIS A 186 26.48 -4.24 13.65
CA HIS A 186 26.85 -5.58 13.18
C HIS A 186 27.53 -5.52 11.81
N ILE A 187 26.99 -4.76 10.87
CA ILE A 187 27.56 -4.59 9.53
C ILE A 187 29.00 -4.05 9.61
N ARG A 188 29.25 -3.03 10.45
CA ARG A 188 30.60 -2.49 10.66
C ARG A 188 31.54 -3.51 11.28
N GLN A 189 31.08 -4.31 12.24
CA GLN A 189 31.89 -5.37 12.85
C GLN A 189 32.24 -6.47 11.85
N ILE A 190 31.28 -6.91 11.03
CA ILE A 190 31.52 -7.88 9.96
C ILE A 190 32.58 -7.33 9.00
N LYS A 191 32.44 -6.07 8.55
CA LYS A 191 33.43 -5.43 7.67
C LYS A 191 34.82 -5.36 8.29
N HIS A 192 34.91 -4.99 9.57
CA HIS A 192 36.18 -4.94 10.29
C HIS A 192 36.88 -6.30 10.36
N TRP A 193 36.14 -7.36 10.69
CA TRP A 193 36.71 -8.71 10.76
C TRP A 193 37.13 -9.25 9.39
N LYS A 194 36.33 -8.99 8.34
CA LYS A 194 36.71 -9.30 6.96
C LYS A 194 38.02 -8.61 6.57
N GLN A 195 38.13 -7.30 6.84
CA GLN A 195 39.34 -6.53 6.54
C GLN A 195 40.55 -7.08 7.30
N LYS A 196 40.41 -7.34 8.61
CA LYS A 196 41.50 -7.90 9.43
C LYS A 196 42.01 -9.25 8.92
N TYR A 197 41.14 -10.08 8.34
CA TYR A 197 41.53 -11.34 7.73
C TYR A 197 42.22 -11.14 6.38
N SER A 198 41.73 -10.22 5.55
CA SER A 198 42.37 -9.86 4.28
C SER A 198 43.75 -9.23 4.45
N ASP A 199 43.95 -8.43 5.51
CA ASP A 199 45.24 -7.79 5.81
C ASP A 199 46.31 -8.79 6.31
N GLY A 200 45.94 -10.06 6.51
CA GLY A 200 46.80 -11.12 7.01
C GLY A 200 47.20 -10.92 8.49
N PRO A 201 47.86 -11.91 9.11
CA PRO A 201 48.56 -11.68 10.36
C PRO A 201 49.72 -10.72 10.05
N SER A 202 49.48 -9.42 10.21
CA SER A 202 50.58 -8.46 10.23
C SER A 202 51.52 -8.90 11.36
N ASP A 203 52.78 -9.19 11.02
CA ASP A 203 53.81 -9.51 12.01
C ASP A 203 53.75 -8.51 13.16
N PRO A 204 53.93 -8.94 14.42
CA PRO A 204 53.90 -8.05 15.56
C PRO A 204 55.01 -7.02 15.38
N VAL A 205 54.63 -5.83 14.91
CA VAL A 205 55.51 -4.67 14.89
C VAL A 205 55.90 -4.43 16.33
N GLU A 206 57.18 -4.69 16.64
CA GLU A 206 57.76 -4.44 17.94
C GLU A 206 57.35 -3.05 18.44
N PRO A 207 56.99 -2.91 19.74
CA PRO A 207 56.55 -1.64 20.28
C PRO A 207 57.70 -0.63 20.19
N SER A 208 57.66 0.21 19.14
CA SER A 208 58.51 1.39 19.04
C SER A 208 58.15 2.34 20.17
N ASN A 209 58.90 2.20 21.26
CA ASN A 209 59.00 3.10 22.40
C ASN A 209 59.21 4.54 21.91
N LYS A 210 58.14 5.30 21.73
CA LYS A 210 58.18 6.75 21.57
C LYS A 210 57.21 7.40 22.53
N GLY A 211 57.79 7.80 23.66
CA GLY A 211 57.72 9.17 24.13
C GLY A 211 56.36 9.69 24.55
N ALA A 212 56.22 9.82 25.87
CA ALA A 212 55.28 10.69 26.56
C ALA A 212 54.92 11.98 25.80
N ALA A 213 53.68 12.09 25.35
CA ALA A 213 53.02 13.36 25.09
C ALA A 213 51.54 13.25 25.48
N THR A 214 51.26 13.83 26.64
CA THR A 214 50.03 14.56 26.99
C THR A 214 48.69 13.94 26.64
N ARG A 215 48.08 13.37 27.67
CA ARG A 215 46.66 13.07 27.79
C ARG A 215 45.80 14.31 27.51
N GLN A 216 45.23 14.42 26.32
CA GLN A 216 43.93 15.05 26.14
C GLN A 216 42.99 14.03 25.49
N ARG A 217 42.32 13.26 26.35
CA ARG A 217 41.11 12.56 25.96
C ARG A 217 40.12 13.64 25.53
N GLY A 218 39.93 13.79 24.22
CA GLY A 218 38.80 14.55 23.68
C GLY A 218 37.53 13.96 24.27
N ILE A 219 36.94 14.70 25.21
CA ILE A 219 35.57 14.48 25.65
C ILE A 219 34.74 14.51 24.36
N PRO A 220 33.95 13.46 24.05
CA PRO A 220 33.07 13.51 22.89
C PRO A 220 32.20 14.76 23.03
N SER A 221 32.24 15.65 22.04
CA SER A 221 31.43 16.86 22.00
C SER A 221 30.02 16.49 22.43
N SER A 222 29.58 17.07 23.55
CA SER A 222 28.22 16.90 24.04
C SER A 222 27.25 17.17 22.89
N PRO A 223 26.23 16.33 22.68
CA PRO A 223 25.31 16.50 21.56
C PRO A 223 24.75 17.93 21.57
N VAL A 224 24.66 18.52 20.36
CA VAL A 224 24.42 19.96 20.14
C VAL A 224 23.08 20.40 20.74
N ASP A 225 22.15 19.44 20.91
CA ASP A 225 20.84 19.60 21.53
C ASP A 225 20.89 20.13 22.97
N LYS A 226 21.95 19.85 23.73
CA LYS A 226 22.13 20.37 25.10
C LYS A 226 22.64 21.81 25.14
N GLN A 227 23.17 22.34 24.04
CA GLN A 227 23.77 23.68 23.99
C GLN A 227 22.79 24.78 23.58
N VAL A 228 21.61 24.43 23.07
CA VAL A 228 20.63 25.39 22.56
C VAL A 228 19.32 25.28 23.35
N PRO A 229 18.88 26.35 24.05
CA PRO A 229 17.63 26.34 24.81
C PRO A 229 16.41 25.92 23.96
N LEU A 230 15.48 25.16 24.56
CA LEU A 230 14.34 24.54 23.85
C LEU A 230 13.55 25.50 22.96
N HIS A 231 13.38 26.74 23.44
CA HIS A 231 12.63 27.78 22.75
C HIS A 231 13.27 28.29 21.46
N ARG A 232 14.60 28.14 21.27
CA ARG A 232 15.29 28.67 20.08
C ARG A 232 15.14 27.79 18.84
N TRP A 233 15.03 26.47 19.00
CA TRP A 233 14.90 25.57 17.85
C TRP A 233 13.46 25.35 17.40
N ILE A 234 12.51 25.45 18.33
CA ILE A 234 11.08 25.41 17.98
C ILE A 234 10.73 26.58 17.04
N ASN A 235 11.37 27.75 17.11
CA ASN A 235 10.98 28.92 16.33
C ASN A 235 11.50 28.97 14.86
N ARG A 236 12.06 27.88 14.32
CA ARG A 236 12.56 27.83 12.93
C ARG A 236 11.96 26.67 12.18
N ASP A 237 11.81 26.78 10.87
CA ASP A 237 11.44 25.65 10.03
C ASP A 237 12.61 24.66 9.90
N CYS A 238 12.31 23.35 9.84
CA CYS A 238 13.33 22.33 9.67
C CYS A 238 13.61 22.05 8.18
N PRO A 239 14.84 22.27 7.66
CA PRO A 239 15.13 22.02 6.25
C PRO A 239 15.13 20.53 5.88
N SER A 240 15.34 19.63 6.84
CA SER A 240 15.44 18.19 6.59
C SER A 240 14.08 17.50 6.49
N CYS A 241 13.08 17.95 7.24
CA CYS A 241 11.73 17.35 7.27
C CYS A 241 10.58 18.32 6.99
N PHE A 242 10.90 19.59 6.70
CA PHE A 242 9.95 20.68 6.44
C PHE A 242 8.93 20.93 7.55
N ALA A 243 9.25 20.54 8.79
CA ALA A 243 8.41 20.87 9.95
C ALA A 243 8.44 22.38 10.22
N ASP A 244 7.26 23.00 10.30
CA ASP A 244 7.08 24.42 10.57
C ASP A 244 7.70 24.85 11.93
N ALA A 245 8.03 26.14 12.03
CA ALA A 245 8.27 26.82 13.30
C ALA A 245 7.08 26.59 14.25
N GLY A 246 7.37 26.16 15.48
CA GLY A 246 6.40 25.76 16.49
C GLY A 246 6.23 24.25 16.60
N ARG A 247 6.70 23.46 15.64
CA ARG A 247 6.42 22.02 15.55
C ARG A 247 7.65 21.15 15.73
N GLU A 248 7.46 19.98 16.34
CA GLU A 248 8.48 18.93 16.47
C GLU A 248 8.86 18.36 15.10
N CYS A 249 10.11 17.92 14.95
CA CYS A 249 10.53 17.24 13.73
C CYS A 249 9.85 15.87 13.61
N ILE A 250 9.61 15.45 12.37
CA ILE A 250 9.09 14.12 12.06
C ILE A 250 10.13 13.32 11.28
N GLU A 251 10.32 12.08 11.68
CA GLU A 251 11.19 11.13 11.00
C GLU A 251 10.33 9.99 10.46
N ARG A 252 10.61 9.60 9.21
CA ARG A 252 9.95 8.46 8.60
C ARG A 252 10.63 7.21 9.14
N ASP A 253 9.93 6.43 9.95
CA ASP A 253 10.46 5.09 10.26
C ASP A 253 10.57 4.31 8.94
N GLY A 254 11.55 3.41 8.83
CA GLY A 254 11.79 2.63 7.60
C GLY A 254 10.60 1.78 7.13
N GLN A 255 9.45 1.85 7.81
CA GLN A 255 8.18 1.23 7.50
C GLN A 255 7.15 2.22 6.92
N GLY A 256 7.54 3.47 6.68
CA GLY A 256 6.70 4.50 6.04
C GLY A 256 5.79 5.27 7.01
N VAL A 257 5.89 5.04 8.32
CA VAL A 257 5.10 5.76 9.34
C VAL A 257 5.92 6.95 9.85
N TRP A 258 5.28 8.12 9.87
CA TRP A 258 5.90 9.34 10.39
C TRP A 258 5.80 9.36 11.91
N ARG A 259 6.93 9.39 12.61
CA ARG A 259 7.00 9.53 14.07
C ARG A 259 7.61 10.86 14.45
N ARG A 260 7.09 11.47 15.52
CA ARG A 260 7.68 12.69 16.09
C ARG A 260 8.97 12.31 16.82
N THR A 261 10.04 13.04 16.54
CA THR A 261 11.31 12.85 17.22
C THR A 261 11.38 13.76 18.44
N PRO A 262 11.83 13.26 19.61
CA PRO A 262 12.01 14.08 20.80
C PRO A 262 13.14 15.11 20.65
N PHE A 263 14.00 14.94 19.64
CA PHE A 263 15.11 15.83 19.32
C PHE A 263 14.96 16.37 17.89
N PRO A 264 15.36 17.63 17.62
CA PRO A 264 15.33 18.17 16.27
C PRO A 264 16.44 17.54 15.43
N HIS A 265 16.28 17.62 14.11
CA HIS A 265 17.40 17.39 13.20
C HIS A 265 18.51 18.43 13.44
N ASP A 266 19.77 18.00 13.40
CA ASP A 266 20.93 18.86 13.66
C ASP A 266 21.00 20.08 12.71
N GLU A 267 20.49 19.95 11.48
CA GLU A 267 20.43 21.04 10.51
C GLU A 267 19.51 22.19 10.95
N ARG A 268 18.52 21.92 11.82
CA ARG A 268 17.66 22.94 12.44
C ARG A 268 18.40 23.71 13.55
N LEU A 269 19.44 23.10 14.14
CA LEU A 269 20.24 23.69 15.22
C LEU A 269 21.40 24.55 14.72
N GLN A 270 21.84 24.35 13.47
CA GLN A 270 22.93 25.14 12.91
C GLN A 270 22.46 26.55 12.51
N PRO A 271 23.21 27.62 12.86
CA PRO A 271 22.92 28.96 12.35
C PRO A 271 22.95 28.99 10.83
N THR A 272 22.00 29.68 10.20
CA THR A 272 21.98 29.83 8.73
C THR A 272 23.22 30.59 8.27
N ALA A 273 23.60 30.40 7.01
CA ALA A 273 24.73 31.12 6.42
C ALA A 273 24.58 32.65 6.56
N GLU A 274 23.35 33.16 6.50
CA GLU A 274 23.02 34.57 6.71
C GLU A 274 23.25 35.04 8.15
N GLU A 275 22.87 34.25 9.17
CA GLU A 275 23.12 34.58 10.59
C GLU A 275 24.62 34.54 10.92
N ARG A 276 25.36 33.61 10.31
CA ARG A 276 26.83 33.57 10.45
C ARG A 276 27.46 34.80 9.81
N ARG A 277 26.97 35.24 8.65
CA ARG A 277 27.42 36.47 7.97
C ARG A 277 27.07 37.73 8.77
N ALA A 278 25.87 37.82 9.34
CA ALA A 278 25.42 38.95 10.16
C ALA A 278 26.22 39.11 11.46
N ARG A 279 26.76 38.03 12.03
CA ARG A 279 27.65 38.07 13.21
C ARG A 279 29.09 38.48 12.88
N VAL A 280 29.52 38.32 11.64
CA VAL A 280 30.89 38.66 11.21
C VAL A 280 31.02 40.13 10.78
N THR A 281 29.91 40.84 10.56
CA THR A 281 29.91 42.31 10.42
C THR A 281 29.75 42.97 11.79
N PRO A 282 30.80 43.56 12.39
CA PRO A 282 30.63 44.33 13.61
C PRO A 282 30.04 45.70 13.29
N SER A 283 28.96 46.00 14.00
CA SER A 283 28.43 47.31 14.32
C SER A 283 29.54 48.36 14.51
N LYS A 284 29.85 49.12 13.45
CA LYS A 284 30.58 50.39 13.49
C LYS A 284 29.68 51.49 12.94
N GLN A 285 28.50 51.71 13.52
CA GLN A 285 27.67 52.88 13.17
C GLN A 285 26.50 53.14 14.12
N VAL A 286 26.61 52.90 15.43
CA VAL A 286 25.60 53.40 16.40
C VAL A 286 26.26 53.82 17.71
N THR A 287 27.26 54.71 17.63
CA THR A 287 27.80 55.38 18.83
C THR A 287 28.10 56.86 18.60
N GLN A 288 27.48 57.51 17.60
CA GLN A 288 27.67 58.95 17.37
C GLN A 288 26.41 59.80 17.20
N GLU A 289 25.19 59.24 17.07
CA GLU A 289 23.98 60.08 16.92
C GLU A 289 23.05 60.15 18.13
N THR A 290 23.29 59.38 19.21
CA THR A 290 22.48 59.44 20.43
C THR A 290 23.07 60.32 21.55
N ARG A 291 24.18 61.02 21.30
CA ARG A 291 24.79 61.95 22.29
C ARG A 291 24.45 63.44 22.06
N THR A 292 23.69 63.79 21.01
CA THR A 292 23.45 65.21 20.65
C THR A 292 21.96 65.58 20.53
N LYS A 293 21.05 64.79 21.09
CA LYS A 293 19.61 65.11 21.05
C LYS A 293 18.81 64.69 22.29
N GLN A 294 19.46 64.70 23.46
CA GLN A 294 18.81 64.59 24.78
C GLN A 294 18.85 65.89 25.60
N GLU A 295 19.29 67.01 25.01
CA GLU A 295 19.11 68.36 25.55
C GLU A 295 18.14 69.15 24.66
N ALA A 296 16.86 68.79 24.71
CA ALA A 296 15.75 69.71 24.47
C ALA A 296 14.43 68.96 24.70
N THR A 297 13.62 69.46 25.64
CA THR A 297 12.22 69.10 25.92
C THR A 297 12.04 67.73 26.60
N SER A 298 11.96 67.57 27.92
CA SER A 298 11.09 68.18 28.95
C SER A 298 9.59 68.11 28.65
N ASN A 299 8.85 67.51 29.61
CA ASN A 299 7.39 67.42 29.76
C ASN A 299 6.68 66.62 28.65
N GLU A 300 5.89 65.56 28.90
CA GLU A 300 4.73 65.49 29.80
C GLU A 300 4.38 64.00 30.10
N ARG A 301 3.95 63.70 31.33
CA ARG A 301 2.96 62.64 31.62
C ARG A 301 1.61 63.10 31.01
N PRO A 302 0.61 62.25 30.64
CA PRO A 302 0.03 61.24 31.55
C PRO A 302 -0.77 60.05 30.91
N VAL A 303 -1.41 59.28 31.81
CA VAL A 303 -2.68 58.52 31.69
C VAL A 303 -2.70 57.05 31.21
N ARG A 304 -3.01 56.20 32.20
CA ARG A 304 -3.87 55.00 32.25
C ARG A 304 -4.51 54.48 30.96
N GLY A 305 -4.40 53.16 30.77
CA GLY A 305 -5.33 52.38 29.95
C GLY A 305 -5.35 50.90 30.36
N ARG A 306 -6.29 50.54 31.26
CA ARG A 306 -6.75 49.16 31.47
C ARG A 306 -7.27 48.60 30.15
N GLN A 307 -6.97 47.35 29.80
CA GLN A 307 -8.01 46.48 29.25
C GLN A 307 -7.69 45.00 29.46
N ARG A 308 -8.71 44.35 30.03
CA ARG A 308 -8.79 42.98 30.53
C ARG A 308 -9.65 42.23 29.52
N SER A 309 -9.07 41.39 28.67
CA SER A 309 -9.83 40.57 27.72
C SER A 309 -9.91 39.13 28.21
N LYS A 310 -11.12 38.78 28.66
CA LYS A 310 -11.61 37.42 28.90
C LYS A 310 -11.44 36.60 27.61
N ARG A 311 -10.78 35.44 27.68
CA ARG A 311 -10.96 34.38 26.69
C ARG A 311 -11.72 33.20 27.28
N LYS A 312 -12.83 32.95 26.61
CA LYS A 312 -13.94 32.04 26.82
C LYS A 312 -13.46 30.59 26.71
N ARG A 313 -13.60 29.83 27.79
CA ARG A 313 -13.53 28.36 27.79
C ARG A 313 -14.77 27.88 27.03
N MET A 314 -14.58 27.17 25.93
CA MET A 314 -15.65 26.38 25.31
C MET A 314 -15.45 24.93 25.73
N ASP A 315 -16.44 24.43 26.45
CA ASP A 315 -16.68 23.02 26.69
C ASP A 315 -16.89 22.32 25.34
N ARG A 316 -16.23 21.18 25.18
CA ARG A 316 -16.46 20.28 24.04
C ARG A 316 -17.14 19.04 24.55
N ASP A 317 -18.45 19.06 24.37
CA ASP A 317 -19.40 17.97 24.52
C ASP A 317 -19.02 16.73 23.69
N THR A 318 -19.17 15.59 24.36
CA THR A 318 -19.98 14.44 23.95
C THR A 318 -19.54 13.63 22.73
N LYS A 319 -19.08 12.41 23.02
CA LYS A 319 -18.83 11.32 22.07
C LYS A 319 -19.96 10.29 22.24
N PRO A 320 -20.70 9.89 21.17
CA PRO A 320 -21.72 8.87 21.30
C PRO A 320 -21.13 7.46 21.17
N THR A 321 -21.66 6.57 22.00
CA THR A 321 -21.48 5.11 22.00
C THR A 321 -22.24 4.49 20.83
N PRO A 322 -21.70 3.50 20.10
CA PRO A 322 -22.49 2.72 19.15
C PRO A 322 -23.25 1.59 19.87
N PRO A 323 -24.45 1.21 19.38
CA PRO A 323 -25.21 0.09 19.91
C PRO A 323 -24.60 -1.25 19.50
N ALA A 324 -24.70 -2.21 20.41
CA ALA A 324 -24.43 -3.61 20.17
C ALA A 324 -25.54 -4.23 19.31
N SER A 325 -25.14 -5.06 18.34
CA SER A 325 -25.89 -6.21 17.84
C SER A 325 -24.90 -7.24 17.34
#